data_AF-A0A016QSU5-F1
#
_entry.id   AF-A0A016QSU5-F1
#
_cell.length_a   1.000
_cell.length_b   1.000
_cell.length_c   1.000
_cell.angle_alpha   90.00
_cell.angle_beta   90.00
_cell.angle_gamma   90.00
#
_symmetry.space_group_name_H-M   'P 1'
#
loop_
_entity.id
_entity.type
_entity.pdbx_description
1 polymer ?
#
loop_
_entity_poly.entity_id
_entity_poly.type
_entity_poly.pdbx_seq_one_letter_code
_entity_poly.pdbx_strand_id
1 'polypeptide(L)' 'MAAPSEFLPGSPLGNLDDMREGTLYHQLTSSGVAITVQREGSLFKWRTLRYADEDGYGEGSREQFKAWLRKR' A
#
# COMPACT_ATOMS: atom_id res chain seq x y z
N MET A 1 -1.64 21.06 -19.32
CA MET A 1 -2.05 19.64 -19.13
C MET A 1 -1.91 19.35 -17.66
N ALA A 2 -3.01 19.17 -16.93
CA ALA A 2 -2.92 18.64 -15.56
C ALA A 2 -2.38 17.20 -15.70
N ALA A 3 -1.34 16.85 -14.95
CA ALA A 3 -0.91 15.46 -14.83
C ALA A 3 -2.15 14.63 -14.48
N PRO A 4 -2.37 13.45 -15.09
CA PRO A 4 -3.51 12.62 -14.76
C PRO A 4 -3.49 12.41 -13.25
N SER A 5 -4.50 12.93 -12.54
CA SER A 5 -4.60 12.80 -11.08
C SER A 5 -4.38 11.33 -10.75
N GLU A 6 -3.25 11.02 -10.13
CA GLU A 6 -2.90 9.63 -9.83
C GLU A 6 -4.03 9.09 -8.96
N PHE A 7 -4.68 8.03 -9.43
CA PHE A 7 -5.77 7.41 -8.69
C PHE A 7 -5.18 6.79 -7.41
N LEU A 8 -5.50 7.40 -6.28
CA LEU A 8 -5.03 7.01 -4.95
C LEU A 8 -6.24 6.73 -4.05
N PRO A 9 -6.74 5.48 -4.02
CA PRO A 9 -7.91 5.10 -3.24
C PRO A 9 -7.59 5.05 -1.75
N GLY A 10 -8.59 5.33 -0.91
CA GLY A 10 -8.43 5.33 0.54
C GLY A 10 -7.73 6.58 1.08
N SER A 11 -7.20 6.48 2.30
CA SER A 11 -6.50 7.59 2.98
C SER A 11 -4.98 7.52 2.77
N PRO A 12 -4.25 8.64 2.76
CA PRO A 12 -2.79 8.59 2.71
C PRO A 12 -2.23 7.86 3.93
N LEU A 13 -1.32 6.92 3.70
CA LEU A 13 -0.63 6.20 4.75
C LEU A 13 0.43 7.13 5.36
N GLY A 14 0.15 7.69 6.52
CA GLY A 14 1.12 8.48 7.29
C GLY A 14 2.08 7.58 8.06
N ASN A 15 1.54 6.81 9.01
CA ASN A 15 2.30 5.84 9.80
C ASN A 15 1.50 4.52 9.90
N LEU A 16 2.22 3.40 9.82
CA LEU A 16 1.65 2.07 10.00
C LEU A 16 0.99 1.84 11.38
N ASP A 17 1.45 2.53 12.43
CA ASP A 17 0.85 2.43 13.77
C ASP A 17 -0.54 3.09 13.87
N ASP A 18 -0.84 4.03 12.98
CA ASP A 18 -2.13 4.75 12.95
C ASP A 18 -3.20 4.02 12.12
N MET A 19 -2.85 2.89 11.53
CA MET A 19 -3.76 2.15 10.68
C MET A 19 -4.94 1.58 11.47
N ARG A 20 -6.13 2.01 11.06
CA ARG A 20 -7.41 1.50 11.54
C ARG A 20 -7.79 0.23 10.79
N GLU A 21 -8.35 -0.72 11.52
CA GLU A 21 -8.89 -1.95 10.93
C GLU A 21 -9.97 -1.64 9.89
N GLY A 22 -9.98 -2.41 8.80
CA GLY A 22 -10.95 -2.25 7.71
C GLY A 22 -10.77 -0.99 6.85
N THR A 23 -9.80 -0.14 7.19
CA THR A 23 -9.54 1.11 6.44
C THR A 23 -8.48 0.87 5.38
N LEU A 24 -8.78 1.28 4.15
CA LEU A 24 -7.84 1.25 3.04
C LEU A 24 -6.98 2.51 3.06
N TYR A 25 -5.66 2.32 3.01
CA TYR A 25 -4.68 3.39 2.89
C TYR A 25 -3.88 3.27 1.59
N HIS A 26 -3.32 4.38 1.11
CA HIS A 26 -2.42 4.42 -0.04
C HIS A 26 -1.09 5.08 0.28
N GLN A 27 -0.04 4.69 -0.43
CA GLN A 27 1.26 5.35 -0.38
C GLN A 27 1.91 5.32 -1.77
N LEU A 28 2.71 6.34 -2.08
CA LEU A 28 3.65 6.30 -3.19
C LEU A 28 4.99 5.74 -2.69
N THR A 29 5.54 4.76 -3.40
CA THR A 29 6.92 4.31 -3.15
C THR A 29 7.91 5.28 -3.77
N SER A 30 9.19 5.18 -3.38
CA SER A 30 10.28 5.98 -3.97
C SER A 30 10.41 5.79 -5.48
N SER A 31 10.03 4.63 -6.01
CA SER A 31 10.00 4.33 -7.44
C SER A 31 8.77 4.90 -8.17
N GLY A 32 7.94 5.70 -7.51
CA GLY A 32 6.73 6.30 -8.10
C GLY A 32 5.59 5.30 -8.29
N VAL A 33 5.64 4.14 -7.63
CA VAL A 33 4.57 3.15 -7.70
C VAL A 33 3.56 3.43 -6.59
N ALA A 34 2.29 3.61 -6.97
CA ALA A 34 1.21 3.74 -6.01
C ALA A 34 0.81 2.35 -5.47
N ILE A 35 0.76 2.24 -4.14
CA ILE A 35 0.35 1.05 -3.42
C ILE A 35 -0.84 1.35 -2.52
N THR A 36 -1.57 0.31 -2.17
CA THR A 36 -2.58 0.32 -1.12
C THR A 36 -2.29 -0.72 -0.08
N VAL A 37 -2.66 -0.44 1.17
CA VAL A 37 -2.58 -1.38 2.28
C VAL A 37 -3.82 -1.24 3.15
N GLN A 38 -4.31 -2.37 3.65
CA GLN A 38 -5.42 -2.45 4.59
C GLN A 38 -5.02 -3.37 5.72
N ARG A 39 -5.44 -3.03 6.94
CA ARG A 39 -5.25 -3.86 8.12
C ARG A 39 -6.52 -4.65 8.41
N GLU A 40 -6.37 -5.96 8.60
CA GLU A 40 -7.42 -6.92 8.93
C GLU A 40 -6.95 -7.72 10.16
N GLY A 41 -7.32 -7.29 11.36
CA GLY A 41 -6.81 -7.84 12.62
C GLY A 41 -5.30 -7.64 12.77
N SER A 42 -4.59 -8.76 12.79
CA SER A 42 -3.11 -8.83 12.87
C SER A 42 -2.45 -8.90 11.49
N LEU A 43 -3.24 -9.03 10.42
CA LEU A 43 -2.77 -9.15 9.06
C LEU A 43 -2.85 -7.81 8.35
N PHE A 44 -1.89 -7.57 7.47
CA PHE A 44 -1.87 -6.48 6.52
C PHE A 44 -2.05 -7.10 5.14
N LYS A 45 -2.96 -6.55 4.34
CA LYS A 45 -3.14 -6.90 2.93
C LYS A 45 -2.70 -5.71 2.11
N TRP A 46 -1.81 -5.90 1.16
CA TRP A 46 -1.29 -4.82 0.34
C TRP A 46 -1.27 -5.18 -1.14
N ARG A 47 -1.30 -4.16 -1.98
CA ARG A 47 -1.16 -4.29 -3.42
C ARG A 47 -0.66 -3.03 -4.09
N THR A 48 -0.09 -3.16 -5.27
CA THR A 48 0.16 -2.04 -6.19
C THR A 48 -1.10 -1.72 -7.00
N LEU A 49 -1.25 -0.47 -7.43
CA LEU A 49 -2.43 -0.01 -8.16
C LEU A 49 -2.29 -0.06 -9.69
N ARG A 50 -1.07 0.06 -10.21
CA ARG A 50 -0.82 0.19 -11.66
C ARG A 50 -0.04 -0.96 -12.29
N TYR A 51 0.60 -1.81 -11.49
CA TYR A 51 1.45 -2.88 -12.00
C TYR A 51 1.00 -4.21 -11.41
N ALA A 52 0.09 -4.89 -12.10
CA ALA A 52 -0.33 -6.25 -11.78
C ALA A 52 0.80 -7.25 -12.12
N ASP A 53 1.96 -7.08 -11.48
CA ASP A 53 3.00 -8.09 -11.42
C ASP A 53 2.64 -9.12 -10.35
N GLU A 54 3.17 -10.35 -10.45
CA GLU A 54 2.91 -11.42 -9.48
C GLU A 54 3.36 -11.02 -8.05
N ASP A 55 4.34 -10.12 -7.92
CA ASP A 55 4.80 -9.54 -6.64
C ASP A 55 4.00 -8.28 -6.23
N GLY A 56 2.95 -7.95 -6.99
CA GLY A 56 2.13 -6.75 -6.83
C GLY A 56 1.02 -6.88 -5.79
N TYR A 57 0.83 -8.06 -5.19
CA TYR A 57 -0.11 -8.33 -4.09
C TYR A 57 0.61 -9.12 -3.00
N GLY A 58 0.24 -8.89 -1.74
CA GLY A 58 0.68 -9.71 -0.64
C GLY A 58 -0.20 -9.55 0.59
N GLU A 59 -0.13 -10.55 1.46
CA GLU A 59 -0.74 -10.50 2.78
C GLU A 59 0.20 -11.07 3.83
N GLY A 60 0.18 -10.52 5.04
CA GLY A 60 1.01 -11.02 6.12
C GLY A 60 1.19 -10.03 7.26
N SER A 61 2.21 -10.29 8.07
CA SER A 61 2.54 -9.45 9.22
C SER A 61 3.02 -8.07 8.79
N ARG A 62 2.96 -7.10 9.71
CA ARG A 62 3.53 -5.75 9.52
C ARG A 62 4.97 -5.77 9.03
N GLU A 63 5.79 -6.69 9.54
CA GLU A 63 7.19 -6.85 9.15
C GLU A 63 7.34 -7.33 7.70
N GLN A 64 6.47 -8.24 7.26
CA GLN A 64 6.44 -8.72 5.88
C GLN A 64 6.03 -7.59 4.92
N PHE A 65 5.05 -6.76 5.31
CA PHE A 65 4.71 -5.56 4.55
C PHE A 65 5.88 -4.58 4.46
N LYS A 66 6.57 -4.29 5.57
CA LYS A 66 7.77 -3.43 5.57
C LYS A 66 8.88 -4.01 4.70
N ALA A 67 9.09 -5.32 4.72
CA ALA A 67 10.08 -5.99 3.88
C ALA A 67 9.71 -5.89 2.39
N TRP A 68 8.43 -6.05 2.05
CA TRP A 68 7.93 -5.87 0.69
C TRP A 68 8.09 -4.42 0.20
N LEU A 69 7.75 -3.44 1.05
CA LEU A 69 7.96 -2.02 0.77
C LEU A 69 9.43 -1.68 0.47
N ARG A 70 10.38 -2.27 1.20
CA ARG A 70 11.82 -2.02 1.00
C ARG A 70 12.38 -2.53 -0.33
N LYS A 71 11.67 -3.46 -0.99
CA LYS A 71 12.08 -4.00 -2.30
C LYS A 71 11.68 -3.08 -3.47
N ARG A 72 10.98 -1.97 -3.21
CA ARG A 72 10.33 -1.09 -4.20
C ARG A 72 10.66 0.37 -3.96
#